data_AF-A0A958LX31-F1
#
_entry.id   AF-A0A958LX31-F1
#
_cell.length_a   1.000
_cell.length_b   1.000
_cell.length_c   1.000
_cell.angle_alpha   90.00
_cell.angle_beta   90.00
_cell.angle_gamma   90.00
#
_symmetry.space_group_name_H-M   'P 1'
#
loop_
_entity.id
_entity.type
_entity.pdbx_description
1 polymer ?
#
loop_
_entity_poly.entity_id
_entity_poly.type
_entity_poly.pdbx_seq_one_letter_code
_entity_poly.pdbx_strand_id
1 'polypeptide(L)'
;MYAYLGIYSKQPYTEYISTRWYRAPECLMTDGYYDSKMDIWGYGCVLFEMIAKYPLFNGKGEMDQIHKINKVLGSPKQSLVELFKSRATHMSPNDFNFPQRRGIGF
;
A
#
# COMPACT_ATOMS: atom_id res chain seq x y z
N MET A 1 2.67 21.13 6.41
CA MET A 1 1.50 21.96 6.11
C MET A 1 0.79 21.52 4.82
N TYR A 2 0.72 20.22 4.49
CA TYR A 2 0.07 19.73 3.25
C TYR A 2 -0.98 18.64 3.47
N ALA A 3 -1.13 18.07 4.68
CA ALA A 3 -2.07 16.99 4.93
C ALA A 3 -3.56 17.43 4.95
N TYR A 4 -3.84 18.72 5.25
CA TYR A 4 -5.20 19.19 5.52
C TYR A 4 -6.04 19.53 4.28
N LEU A 5 -5.44 19.72 3.10
CA LEU A 5 -6.20 19.99 1.86
C LEU A 5 -6.66 18.71 1.14
N GLY A 6 -6.03 17.56 1.40
CA GLY A 6 -6.34 16.30 0.72
C GLY A 6 -7.72 15.74 1.07
N ILE A 7 -8.16 15.89 2.33
CA ILE A 7 -9.44 15.36 2.84
C ILE A 7 -10.70 16.01 2.24
N TYR A 8 -10.58 17.14 1.53
CA TYR A 8 -11.69 17.82 0.85
C TYR A 8 -11.64 17.71 -0.68
N SER A 9 -10.58 17.09 -1.24
CA SER A 9 -10.50 16.86 -2.69
C SER A 9 -11.38 15.68 -3.11
N LYS A 10 -12.05 15.79 -4.26
CA LYS A 10 -12.79 14.67 -4.85
C LYS A 10 -11.78 13.69 -5.46
N GLN A 11 -11.88 12.41 -5.10
CA GLN A 11 -11.05 11.34 -5.69
C GLN A 11 -11.15 11.36 -7.23
N PRO A 12 -10.10 10.95 -7.96
CA PRO A 12 -8.85 10.34 -7.46
C PRO A 12 -7.78 11.35 -7.00
N TYR A 13 -6.99 10.95 -6.01
CA TYR A 13 -5.84 11.73 -5.51
C TYR A 13 -4.54 11.38 -6.26
N THR A 14 -3.46 12.15 -6.07
CA THR A 14 -2.16 11.85 -6.72
C THR A 14 -1.53 10.57 -6.16
N GLU A 15 -0.91 9.77 -7.02
CA GLU A 15 -0.33 8.46 -6.66
C GLU A 15 1.08 8.56 -6.06
N TYR A 16 1.85 9.56 -6.48
CA TYR A 16 3.26 9.69 -6.08
C TYR A 16 3.45 10.54 -4.83
N ILE A 17 2.90 10.08 -3.70
CA ILE A 17 3.02 10.76 -2.41
C ILE A 17 3.97 9.97 -1.50
N SER A 18 4.93 10.66 -0.88
CA SER A 18 5.86 10.09 0.11
C SER A 18 6.85 9.04 -0.42
N THR A 19 7.85 8.71 0.41
CA THR A 19 8.81 7.63 0.18
C THR A 19 8.07 6.29 0.14
N ARG A 20 8.32 5.48 -0.89
CA ARG A 20 7.60 4.22 -1.20
C ARG A 20 7.42 3.29 0.01
N TRP A 21 8.41 3.24 0.90
CA TRP A 21 8.46 2.32 2.03
C TRP A 21 7.29 2.47 3.03
N TYR A 22 6.66 3.65 3.06
CA TYR A 22 5.57 3.97 3.98
C TYR A 22 4.20 4.03 3.30
N ARG A 23 4.11 3.75 1.99
CA ARG A 23 2.84 3.76 1.26
C ARG A 23 1.99 2.56 1.63
N ALA A 24 0.70 2.81 1.84
CA ALA A 24 -0.30 1.78 2.05
C ALA A 24 -0.49 0.94 0.77
N PRO A 25 -0.89 -0.33 0.86
CA PRO A 25 -1.07 -1.19 -0.30
C PRO A 25 -2.09 -0.62 -1.30
N GLU A 26 -3.17 0.01 -0.84
CA GLU A 26 -4.16 0.68 -1.69
C GLU A 26 -3.58 1.86 -2.47
N CYS A 27 -2.60 2.58 -1.92
CA CYS A 27 -1.91 3.66 -2.64
C CYS A 27 -0.97 3.13 -3.73
N LEU A 28 -0.53 1.87 -3.63
CA LEU A 28 0.33 1.21 -4.61
C LEU A 28 -0.47 0.45 -5.67
N MET A 29 -1.70 0.07 -5.35
CA MET A 29 -2.53 -0.82 -6.16
C MET A 29 -3.76 -0.13 -6.75
N THR A 30 -3.95 1.17 -6.53
CA THR A 30 -5.09 1.93 -7.09
C THR A 30 -4.64 3.28 -7.60
N ASP A 31 -5.42 3.85 -8.52
CA ASP A 31 -5.16 5.14 -9.12
C ASP A 31 -5.72 6.27 -8.26
N GLY A 32 -5.18 6.45 -7.05
CA GLY A 32 -5.63 7.54 -6.17
C GLY A 32 -6.93 7.26 -5.39
N TYR A 33 -7.37 6.00 -5.34
CA TYR A 33 -8.54 5.58 -4.57
C TYR A 33 -8.17 5.11 -3.16
N TYR A 34 -7.71 6.05 -2.33
CA TYR A 34 -7.39 5.83 -0.92
C TYR A 34 -8.14 6.83 -0.02
N ASP A 35 -8.10 6.58 1.28
CA ASP A 35 -8.72 7.39 2.32
C ASP A 35 -7.70 7.70 3.42
N SER A 36 -8.05 8.60 4.34
CA SER A 36 -7.33 8.96 5.57
C SER A 36 -6.76 7.79 6.38
N LYS A 37 -7.26 6.56 6.19
CA LYS A 37 -6.69 5.34 6.79
C LYS A 37 -5.25 5.06 6.33
N MET A 38 -4.83 5.59 5.18
CA MET A 38 -3.43 5.47 4.72
C MET A 38 -2.43 6.07 5.71
N ASP A 39 -2.83 7.11 6.46
CA ASP A 39 -1.95 7.77 7.43
C ASP A 39 -1.69 6.87 8.65
N ILE A 40 -2.67 6.05 9.02
CA ILE A 40 -2.53 5.05 10.09
C ILE A 40 -1.52 3.97 9.68
N TRP A 41 -1.56 3.55 8.40
CA TRP A 41 -0.57 2.63 7.85
C TRP A 41 0.85 3.20 7.90
N GLY A 42 1.01 4.44 7.40
CA GLY A 42 2.31 5.13 7.41
C GLY A 42 2.85 5.30 8.83
N TYR A 43 1.99 5.68 9.78
CA TYR A 43 2.34 5.76 11.20
C TYR A 43 2.84 4.41 11.74
N GLY A 44 2.17 3.31 11.43
CA GLY A 44 2.60 1.96 11.85
C GLY A 44 3.98 1.59 11.31
N CYS A 45 4.25 1.91 10.04
CA CYS A 45 5.55 1.67 9.43
C CYS A 45 6.68 2.48 10.10
N VAL A 46 6.43 3.76 10.40
CA VAL A 46 7.39 4.63 11.10
C VAL A 46 7.60 4.16 12.54
N LEU A 47 6.53 3.79 13.25
CA LEU A 47 6.61 3.26 14.61
C LEU A 47 7.47 2.01 14.68
N PHE A 48 7.26 1.06 13.74
CA PHE A 48 8.10 -0.12 13.62
C PHE A 48 9.57 0.25 13.42
N GLU A 49 9.86 1.13 12.46
CA GLU A 49 11.25 1.51 12.13
C GLU A 49 11.95 2.20 13.30
N MET A 50 11.25 3.03 14.07
CA MET A 50 11.81 3.64 15.27
C MET A 50 12.28 2.61 16.30
N ILE A 51 11.54 1.49 16.43
CA ILE A 51 11.83 0.40 17.36
C ILE A 51 12.91 -0.52 16.79
N ALA A 52 12.73 -0.98 15.55
CA ALA A 52 13.56 -1.99 14.91
C ALA A 52 14.89 -1.43 14.36
N LYS A 53 14.99 -0.11 14.16
CA LYS A 53 16.10 0.61 13.51
C LYS A 53 16.34 0.23 12.05
N TYR A 54 15.36 -0.43 11.42
CA TYR A 54 15.33 -0.68 9.98
C TYR A 54 13.89 -0.58 9.45
N PRO A 55 13.70 -0.21 8.18
CA PRO A 55 12.37 -0.04 7.59
C PRO A 55 11.61 -1.36 7.52
N LEU A 56 10.31 -1.32 7.86
CA LEU A 56 9.43 -2.49 7.81
C LEU A 56 9.31 -3.08 6.40
N PHE A 57 9.16 -2.20 5.40
CA PHE A 57 8.97 -2.59 4.01
C PHE A 57 9.89 -1.78 3.10
N ASN A 58 11.08 -2.32 2.80
CA ASN A 58 12.07 -1.67 1.93
C ASN A 58 12.02 -2.16 0.47
N GLY A 59 10.92 -1.90 -0.23
CA GLY A 59 10.73 -2.28 -1.62
C GLY A 59 11.58 -1.46 -2.61
N LYS A 60 12.24 -2.17 -3.55
CA LYS A 60 13.04 -1.57 -4.63
C LYS A 60 12.18 -1.00 -5.77
N GLY A 61 10.96 -1.51 -5.92
CA GLY A 61 9.93 -1.10 -6.88
C GLY A 61 8.54 -1.21 -6.25
N GLU A 62 7.49 -0.77 -6.96
CA GLU A 62 6.11 -0.87 -6.47
C GLU A 62 5.68 -2.32 -6.27
N MET A 63 5.97 -3.18 -7.24
CA MET A 63 5.71 -4.61 -7.10
C MET A 63 6.50 -5.25 -5.96
N ASP A 64 7.78 -4.93 -5.79
CA ASP A 64 8.58 -5.46 -4.66
C ASP A 64 8.04 -4.99 -3.31
N GLN A 65 7.55 -3.74 -3.23
CA GLN A 65 6.90 -3.20 -2.04
C GLN A 65 5.64 -4.01 -1.69
N ILE A 66 4.75 -4.26 -2.68
CA ILE A 66 3.54 -5.06 -2.49
C ILE A 66 3.87 -6.49 -2.05
N HIS A 67 4.88 -7.12 -2.66
CA HIS A 67 5.32 -8.46 -2.27
C HIS A 67 5.82 -8.51 -0.82
N LYS A 68 6.56 -7.50 -0.36
CA LYS A 68 7.01 -7.40 1.03
C LYS A 68 5.85 -7.23 2.01
N ILE A 69 4.86 -6.42 1.65
CA ILE A 69 3.63 -6.24 2.44
C ILE A 69 2.89 -7.58 2.58
N ASN A 70 2.62 -8.24 1.45
CA ASN A 70 1.90 -9.52 1.42
C ASN A 70 2.67 -10.65 2.12
N LYS A 71 4.01 -10.58 2.18
CA LYS A 71 4.81 -11.54 2.95
C LYS A 71 4.48 -11.46 4.44
N VAL A 72 4.32 -10.27 5.00
CA VAL A 72 4.05 -10.04 6.43
C VAL A 72 2.57 -10.26 6.75
N LEU A 73 1.67 -9.64 5.97
CA LEU A 73 0.22 -9.66 6.23
C LEU A 73 -0.50 -10.88 5.65
N GLY A 74 0.11 -11.55 4.69
CA GLY A 74 -0.52 -12.59 3.90
C GLY A 74 -1.18 -12.05 2.65
N SER A 75 -1.71 -12.96 1.84
CA SER A 75 -2.30 -12.61 0.56
C SER A 75 -3.65 -11.93 0.74
N PRO A 76 -3.94 -10.86 -0.02
CA PRO A 76 -5.24 -10.21 0.04
C PRO A 76 -6.35 -11.17 -0.37
N LYS A 77 -7.54 -10.98 0.22
CA LYS A 77 -8.75 -11.73 -0.16
C LYS A 77 -9.08 -11.48 -1.64
N GLN A 78 -9.63 -12.48 -2.33
CA GLN A 78 -9.98 -12.37 -3.76
C GLN A 78 -10.90 -11.18 -4.05
N SER A 79 -11.89 -10.92 -3.20
CA SER A 79 -12.79 -9.76 -3.34
C SER A 79 -12.05 -8.41 -3.26
N LEU A 80 -11.00 -8.33 -2.44
CA LEU A 80 -10.17 -7.12 -2.34
C LEU A 80 -9.28 -6.97 -3.58
N VAL A 81 -8.75 -8.07 -4.11
CA VAL A 81 -7.99 -8.08 -5.36
C VAL A 81 -8.86 -7.63 -6.54
N GLU A 82 -10.10 -8.10 -6.63
CA GLU A 82 -11.06 -7.66 -7.65
C GLU A 82 -11.38 -6.18 -7.54
N LEU A 83 -11.54 -5.67 -6.32
CA LEU A 83 -11.74 -4.24 -6.07
C LEU A 83 -10.54 -3.42 -6.56
N PHE A 84 -9.31 -3.84 -6.25
CA PHE A 84 -8.12 -3.14 -6.71
C PHE A 84 -7.97 -3.19 -8.23
N LYS A 85 -8.23 -4.33 -8.87
CA LYS A 85 -8.26 -4.46 -10.34
C LYS A 85 -9.23 -3.47 -10.99
N SER A 86 -10.39 -3.24 -10.38
CA SER A 86 -11.37 -2.27 -10.91
C SER A 86 -10.91 -0.82 -10.81
N ARG A 87 -9.91 -0.52 -9.98
CA ARG A 87 -9.42 0.82 -9.63
C ARG A 87 -7.95 1.06 -10.03
N ALA A 88 -7.35 0.14 -10.77
CA ALA A 88 -5.95 0.19 -11.19
C ALA A 88 -5.87 0.18 -12.72
N THR A 89 -5.72 1.34 -13.34
CA THR A 89 -5.55 1.44 -14.80
C THR A 89 -4.09 1.32 -15.23
N HIS A 90 -3.15 1.59 -14.33
CA HIS A 90 -1.71 1.55 -14.63
C HIS A 90 -1.07 0.16 -14.44
N MET A 91 -1.78 -0.80 -13.82
CA MET A 91 -1.22 -2.09 -13.44
C MET A 91 -1.73 -3.23 -14.34
N SER A 92 -0.87 -4.19 -14.68
CA SER A 92 -1.26 -5.33 -15.53
C SER A 92 -2.10 -6.34 -14.72
N PRO A 93 -3.07 -7.04 -15.34
CA PRO A 93 -3.83 -8.09 -14.65
C PRO A 93 -2.95 -9.18 -14.01
N ASN A 94 -1.75 -9.41 -14.54
CA ASN A 94 -0.80 -10.39 -14.04
C ASN A 94 -0.11 -9.97 -12.73
N ASP A 95 -0.02 -8.67 -12.45
CA ASP A 95 0.60 -8.15 -11.22
C ASP A 95 -0.24 -8.48 -9.97
N PHE A 96 -1.53 -8.76 -10.17
CA PHE A 96 -2.45 -9.18 -9.11
C PHE A 96 -2.43 -10.70 -8.84
N ASN A 97 -1.52 -11.44 -9.46
CA ASN A 97 -1.37 -12.87 -9.22
C ASN A 97 -0.59 -13.14 -7.92
N PHE A 98 -1.26 -12.93 -6.79
CA PHE A 98 -0.67 -13.20 -5.47
C PHE A 98 -0.83 -14.68 -5.10
N PRO A 99 0.25 -15.42 -4.83
CA PRO A 99 0.14 -16.80 -4.34
C PRO A 99 -0.58 -16.78 -2.99
N GLN A 100 -1.58 -17.63 -2.77
CA GLN A 100 -2.33 -17.68 -1.51
C GLN A 100 -1.41 -18.18 -0.38
N ARG A 101 -1.06 -17.28 0.55
CA ARG A 101 -0.15 -17.55 1.66
C ARG A 101 -0.65 -16.86 2.92
N ARG A 102 -0.52 -17.55 4.06
CA ARG A 102 -0.72 -16.93 5.37
C ARG A 102 0.48 -16.02 5.65
N GLY A 103 0.22 -14.80 6.13
CA GLY A 103 1.26 -13.88 6.54
C GLY A 103 2.11 -14.48 7.65
N ILE A 104 3.41 -14.15 7.67
CA ILE A 104 4.31 -14.61 8.73
C ILE A 104 4.05 -13.90 10.06
N GLY A 105 3.26 -12.82 10.06
CA GLY A 105 3.05 -11.98 11.25
C GLY A 105 4.30 -11.16 11.58
N PHE A 106 4.25 -10.51 12.74
CA PHE A 106 5.42 -9.92 13.39
C PHE A 106 6.00 -10.90 14.40
#